data_AF-A0AA43LMH0-F1
#
_entry.id   AF-A0AA43LMH0-F1
#
_cell.length_a   1.000
_cell.length_b   1.000
_cell.length_c   1.000
_cell.angle_alpha   90.00
_cell.angle_beta   90.00
_cell.angle_gamma   90.00
#
_symmetry.space_group_name_H-M   'P 1'
#
loop_
_entity.id
_entity.type
_entity.pdbx_description
1 polymer ?
#
loop_
_entity_poly.entity_id
_entity_poly.type
_entity_poly.pdbx_seq_one_letter_code
_entity_poly.pdbx_strand_id
1 'polypeptide(L)'
;MRQERIVALCDLDYNFVNTRGVFDKYPKAIRYRNYRIMLEKEASAFDALIIAVPDHHHTHLLMAAMQMEKHIYCAKPITHTVEEARRVKSELLKHPRLVTKSSVQDSATPAARSTTEILNSGMLGAIRELHIWTDHPIYPCSLQRPMEKITPPDGMDWDMWIGPAPYRPFHSAYHPENWRPWWDFGSGTVGDMACHSFHIFFKELQLEAPETIYGSSSTAMRAL
;
A
#
# COMPACT_ATOMS: atom_id res chain seq x y z
N MET A 1 -5.20 10.47 14.52
CA MET A 1 -6.64 10.75 14.48
C MET A 1 -7.14 11.16 15.86
N ARG A 2 -6.87 12.41 16.29
CA ARG A 2 -7.33 12.93 17.60
C ARG A 2 -8.55 13.86 17.44
N GLN A 3 -8.91 14.22 16.21
CA GLN A 3 -10.00 15.14 15.90
C GLN A 3 -11.09 14.48 15.04
N GLU A 4 -10.84 13.29 14.53
CA GLU A 4 -11.68 12.54 13.59
C GLU A 4 -12.47 11.45 14.31
N ARG A 5 -13.71 11.21 13.87
CA ARG A 5 -14.55 10.11 14.36
C ARG A 5 -14.32 8.86 13.49
N ILE A 6 -13.83 7.78 14.10
CA ILE A 6 -13.76 6.47 13.42
C ILE A 6 -15.16 5.84 13.42
N VAL A 7 -15.78 5.79 12.24
CA VAL A 7 -17.13 5.26 12.04
C VAL A 7 -17.11 3.73 12.13
N ALA A 8 -16.21 3.13 11.36
CA ALA A 8 -16.08 1.69 11.24
C ALA A 8 -14.63 1.28 11.05
N LEU A 9 -14.34 0.04 11.42
CA LEU A 9 -13.08 -0.65 11.20
C LEU A 9 -13.38 -1.97 10.50
N CYS A 10 -12.65 -2.27 9.43
CA CYS A 10 -12.74 -3.57 8.77
C CYS A 10 -11.37 -4.23 8.73
N ASP A 11 -11.30 -5.45 9.25
CA ASP A 11 -10.11 -6.30 9.15
C ASP A 11 -10.52 -7.76 9.04
N LEU A 12 -9.74 -8.52 8.28
CA LEU A 12 -9.98 -9.94 8.07
C LEU A 12 -9.42 -10.77 9.22
N ASP A 13 -8.48 -10.24 10.02
CA ASP A 13 -7.86 -10.93 11.16
C ASP A 13 -8.08 -10.12 12.47
N TYR A 14 -9.21 -10.35 13.14
CA TYR A 14 -9.49 -9.67 14.41
C TYR A 14 -8.51 -10.03 15.53
N ASN A 15 -7.87 -11.20 15.49
CA ASN A 15 -6.88 -11.55 16.50
C ASN A 15 -5.67 -10.62 16.35
N PHE A 16 -5.21 -10.39 15.12
CA PHE A 16 -4.17 -9.41 14.83
C PHE A 16 -4.57 -7.99 15.27
N VAL A 17 -5.81 -7.57 15.00
CA VAL A 17 -6.31 -6.25 15.43
C VAL A 17 -6.38 -6.11 16.95
N ASN A 18 -6.84 -7.15 17.65
CA ASN A 18 -6.93 -7.17 19.12
C ASN A 18 -5.57 -7.11 19.79
N THR A 19 -4.60 -7.92 19.33
CA THR A 19 -3.25 -7.93 19.91
C THR A 19 -2.52 -6.58 19.75
N ARG A 20 -2.93 -5.77 18.77
CA ARG A 20 -2.44 -4.40 18.53
C ARG A 20 -3.25 -3.33 19.28
N GLY A 21 -4.27 -3.70 20.04
CA GLY A 21 -5.10 -2.79 20.86
C GLY A 21 -5.95 -1.81 20.04
N VAL A 22 -6.18 -2.07 18.75
CA VAL A 22 -6.88 -1.13 17.86
C VAL A 22 -8.35 -0.99 18.24
N PHE A 23 -9.02 -2.11 18.55
CA PHE A 23 -10.42 -2.11 18.97
C PHE A 23 -10.65 -1.44 20.33
N ASP A 24 -9.67 -1.52 21.23
CA ASP A 24 -9.71 -0.82 22.52
C ASP A 24 -9.44 0.68 22.37
N LYS A 25 -8.58 1.04 21.41
CA LYS A 25 -8.31 2.43 21.04
C LYS A 25 -9.51 3.11 20.36
N TYR A 26 -10.31 2.35 19.63
CA TYR A 26 -11.49 2.84 18.88
C TYR A 26 -12.76 2.06 19.24
N PRO A 27 -13.21 2.11 20.51
CA PRO A 27 -14.28 1.23 20.99
C PRO A 27 -15.66 1.58 20.42
N LYS A 28 -15.82 2.79 19.87
CA LYS A 28 -17.06 3.27 19.25
C LYS A 28 -17.18 2.92 17.77
N ALA A 29 -16.12 2.42 17.13
CA ALA A 29 -16.15 2.06 15.72
C ALA A 29 -16.87 0.72 15.54
N ILE A 30 -17.78 0.65 14.57
CA ILE A 30 -18.45 -0.60 14.21
C ILE A 30 -17.42 -1.51 13.54
N ARG A 31 -17.35 -2.77 13.97
CA ARG A 31 -16.32 -3.72 13.53
C ARG A 31 -16.89 -4.61 12.43
N TYR A 32 -16.19 -4.69 11.31
CA TYR A 32 -16.54 -5.52 10.16
C TYR A 32 -15.42 -6.50 9.80
N ARG A 33 -15.81 -7.68 9.32
CA ARG A 33 -14.90 -8.67 8.71
C ARG A 33 -15.00 -8.72 7.19
N ASN A 34 -15.82 -7.86 6.63
CA ASN A 34 -16.05 -7.81 5.20
C ASN A 34 -16.24 -6.35 4.78
N TYR A 35 -15.30 -5.83 4.00
CA TYR A 35 -15.30 -4.43 3.60
C TYR A 35 -16.50 -4.11 2.71
N ARG A 36 -17.06 -5.08 1.97
CA ARG A 36 -18.23 -4.85 1.10
C ARG A 36 -19.46 -4.54 1.95
N ILE A 37 -19.67 -5.33 3.01
CA ILE A 37 -20.74 -5.10 3.99
C ILE A 37 -20.53 -3.78 4.73
N MET A 38 -19.28 -3.48 5.14
CA MET A 38 -18.96 -2.19 5.78
C MET A 38 -19.30 -1.01 4.87
N LEU A 39 -18.83 -1.04 3.62
CA LEU A 39 -19.05 0.04 2.67
C LEU A 39 -20.55 0.23 2.36
N GLU A 40 -21.31 -0.86 2.22
CA GLU A 40 -22.76 -0.82 2.01
C GLU A 40 -23.49 -0.20 3.22
N LYS A 41 -23.25 -0.71 4.43
CA LYS A 41 -23.99 -0.27 5.63
C LYS A 41 -23.62 1.12 6.10
N GLU A 42 -22.35 1.51 5.93
CA GLU A 42 -21.83 2.77 6.43
C GLU A 42 -21.76 3.86 5.35
N ALA A 43 -22.26 3.62 4.13
CA ALA A 43 -22.10 4.50 2.98
C ALA A 43 -22.44 5.98 3.28
N SER A 44 -23.44 6.25 4.11
CA SER A 44 -23.88 7.61 4.48
C SER A 44 -23.22 8.14 5.76
N ALA A 45 -22.44 7.32 6.48
CA ALA A 45 -21.96 7.61 7.82
C ALA A 45 -20.49 8.08 7.89
N PHE A 46 -19.72 7.97 6.79
CA PHE A 46 -18.32 8.39 6.70
C PHE A 46 -18.02 9.25 5.46
N ASP A 47 -17.01 10.13 5.56
CA ASP A 47 -16.59 11.04 4.48
C ASP A 47 -15.33 10.56 3.76
N ALA A 48 -14.47 9.79 4.44
CA ALA A 48 -13.19 9.35 3.93
C ALA A 48 -12.90 7.88 4.26
N LEU A 49 -12.23 7.18 3.34
CA LEU A 49 -11.74 5.82 3.52
C LEU A 49 -10.22 5.81 3.69
N ILE A 50 -9.75 5.13 4.73
CA ILE A 50 -8.34 4.80 4.93
C ILE A 50 -8.10 3.37 4.49
N ILE A 51 -7.20 3.17 3.54
CA ILE A 51 -6.88 1.86 2.97
C ILE A 51 -5.48 1.47 3.44
N ALA A 52 -5.37 0.42 4.25
CA ALA A 52 -4.10 -0.06 4.81
C ALA A 52 -4.00 -1.60 4.76
N VAL A 53 -4.52 -2.19 3.68
CA VAL A 53 -4.53 -3.64 3.42
C VAL A 53 -3.34 -4.03 2.54
N PRO A 54 -3.10 -5.33 2.25
CA PRO A 54 -2.09 -5.74 1.26
C PRO A 54 -2.31 -5.16 -0.16
N ASP A 55 -1.22 -4.94 -0.91
CA ASP A 55 -1.22 -4.20 -2.19
C ASP A 55 -2.29 -4.71 -3.18
N HIS A 56 -2.45 -6.03 -3.30
CA HIS A 56 -3.40 -6.68 -4.23
C HIS A 56 -4.88 -6.31 -4.00
N HIS A 57 -5.25 -5.76 -2.85
CA HIS A 57 -6.62 -5.27 -2.59
C HIS A 57 -6.83 -3.80 -2.89
N HIS A 58 -5.77 -3.00 -3.02
CA HIS A 58 -5.87 -1.54 -3.03
C HIS A 58 -6.75 -1.03 -4.15
N THR A 59 -6.52 -1.50 -5.37
CA THR A 59 -7.26 -1.07 -6.57
C THR A 59 -8.77 -1.25 -6.38
N HIS A 60 -9.21 -2.36 -5.79
CA HIS A 60 -10.62 -2.64 -5.56
C HIS A 60 -11.25 -1.66 -4.57
N LEU A 61 -10.55 -1.36 -3.47
CA LEU A 61 -11.02 -0.42 -2.45
C LEU A 61 -10.97 1.03 -2.94
N LEU A 62 -9.95 1.38 -3.72
CA LEU A 62 -9.83 2.70 -4.36
C LEU A 62 -11.00 2.97 -5.29
N MET A 63 -11.29 2.04 -6.21
CA MET A 63 -12.40 2.18 -7.16
C MET A 63 -13.74 2.27 -6.42
N ALA A 64 -13.97 1.44 -5.39
CA ALA A 64 -15.19 1.49 -4.59
C ALA A 64 -15.35 2.85 -3.87
N ALA A 65 -14.29 3.38 -3.27
CA ALA A 65 -14.33 4.68 -2.60
C ALA A 65 -14.59 5.83 -3.58
N MET A 66 -14.00 5.80 -4.79
CA MET A 66 -14.25 6.79 -5.83
C MET A 66 -15.70 6.78 -6.30
N GLN A 67 -16.25 5.59 -6.57
CA GLN A 67 -17.66 5.41 -6.97
C GLN A 67 -18.64 5.89 -5.89
N MET A 68 -18.26 5.80 -4.62
CA MET A 68 -19.05 6.30 -3.48
C MET A 68 -18.80 7.78 -3.16
N GLU A 69 -18.00 8.49 -3.96
CA GLU A 69 -17.58 9.89 -3.75
C GLU A 69 -16.94 10.12 -2.37
N LYS A 70 -16.09 9.18 -1.91
CA LYS A 70 -15.39 9.26 -0.62
C LYS A 70 -13.95 9.74 -0.79
N HIS A 71 -13.50 10.62 0.12
CA HIS A 71 -12.09 11.01 0.17
C HIS A 71 -11.21 9.82 0.53
N ILE A 72 -9.95 9.82 0.10
CA ILE A 72 -9.11 8.61 0.17
C ILE A 72 -7.75 8.94 0.80
N TYR A 73 -7.37 8.13 1.79
CA TYR A 73 -5.98 8.01 2.22
C TYR A 73 -5.54 6.56 2.06
N CYS A 74 -4.67 6.28 1.09
CA CYS A 74 -4.26 4.92 0.76
C CYS A 74 -2.81 4.67 1.15
N ALA A 75 -2.55 3.51 1.75
CA ALA A 75 -1.22 3.01 1.98
C ALA A 75 -0.46 2.86 0.65
N LYS A 76 0.85 3.02 0.70
CA LYS A 76 1.74 2.79 -0.44
C LYS A 76 2.14 1.30 -0.59
N PRO A 77 2.46 0.87 -1.82
CA PRO A 77 2.08 1.51 -3.08
C PRO A 77 0.57 1.45 -3.27
N ILE A 78 -0.01 2.38 -4.03
CA ILE A 78 -1.48 2.49 -4.18
C ILE A 78 -2.11 1.42 -5.07
N THR A 79 -1.30 0.67 -5.83
CA THR A 79 -1.76 -0.39 -6.75
C THR A 79 -0.70 -1.48 -6.84
N HIS A 80 -1.11 -2.67 -7.27
CA HIS A 80 -0.21 -3.82 -7.44
C HIS A 80 0.45 -3.85 -8.82
N THR A 81 -0.24 -3.36 -9.85
CA THR A 81 0.30 -3.30 -11.22
C THR A 81 0.25 -1.90 -11.84
N VAL A 82 1.00 -1.70 -12.93
CA VAL A 82 0.96 -0.44 -13.72
C VAL A 82 -0.36 -0.27 -14.45
N GLU A 83 -0.98 -1.36 -14.89
CA GLU A 83 -2.31 -1.32 -15.52
C GLU A 83 -3.34 -0.80 -14.52
N GLU A 84 -3.33 -1.33 -13.29
CA GLU A 84 -4.17 -0.86 -12.20
C GLU A 84 -3.95 0.63 -11.91
N ALA A 85 -2.68 1.08 -11.84
CA ALA A 85 -2.36 2.50 -11.62
C ALA A 85 -2.99 3.40 -12.70
N ARG A 86 -2.94 2.98 -13.97
CA ARG A 86 -3.57 3.70 -15.09
C ARG A 86 -5.09 3.72 -14.95
N ARG A 87 -5.71 2.59 -14.60
CA ARG A 87 -7.17 2.49 -14.39
C ARG A 87 -7.64 3.37 -13.23
N VAL A 88 -6.94 3.34 -12.10
CA VAL A 88 -7.21 4.18 -10.92
C VAL A 88 -7.08 5.66 -11.29
N LYS A 89 -6.03 6.06 -12.03
CA LYS A 89 -5.86 7.43 -12.51
C LYS A 89 -7.04 7.86 -13.40
N SER A 90 -7.40 7.03 -14.38
CA SER A 90 -8.52 7.33 -15.29
C SER A 90 -9.85 7.45 -14.57
N GLU A 91 -10.10 6.66 -13.54
CA GLU A 91 -11.31 6.78 -12.73
C GLU A 91 -11.28 8.05 -11.88
N LEU A 92 -10.20 8.29 -11.14
CA LEU A 92 -10.07 9.45 -10.26
C LEU A 92 -10.31 10.78 -10.99
N LEU A 93 -9.86 10.91 -12.24
CA LEU A 93 -10.07 12.11 -13.06
C LEU A 93 -11.54 12.43 -13.34
N LYS A 94 -12.45 11.46 -13.16
CA LYS A 94 -13.90 11.68 -13.28
C LYS A 94 -14.52 12.29 -12.02
N HIS A 95 -13.78 12.32 -10.91
CA HIS A 95 -14.26 12.73 -9.60
C HIS A 95 -13.52 13.97 -9.07
N PRO A 96 -13.72 15.16 -9.67
CA PRO A 96 -12.92 16.36 -9.38
C PRO A 96 -13.06 16.92 -7.96
N ARG A 97 -14.06 16.46 -7.19
CA ARG A 97 -14.27 16.87 -5.80
C ARG A 97 -13.49 16.03 -4.79
N LEU A 98 -12.92 14.89 -5.21
CA LEU A 98 -12.25 13.98 -4.28
C LEU A 98 -10.84 14.44 -3.96
N VAL A 99 -10.59 14.63 -2.66
CA VAL A 99 -9.24 14.73 -2.13
C VAL A 99 -8.70 13.32 -1.90
N THR A 100 -7.54 13.04 -2.49
CA THR A 100 -6.85 11.76 -2.34
C THR A 100 -5.40 11.97 -1.90
N LYS A 101 -4.88 11.02 -1.12
CA LYS A 101 -3.48 11.02 -0.66
C LYS A 101 -2.94 9.61 -0.56
N SER A 102 -1.75 9.38 -1.11
CA SER A 102 -0.95 8.18 -0.85
C SER A 102 -0.10 8.37 0.41
N SER A 103 0.15 7.30 1.15
CA SER A 103 0.87 7.31 2.43
C SER A 103 2.39 7.42 2.29
N VAL A 104 2.89 8.29 1.41
CA VAL A 104 4.33 8.56 1.27
C VAL A 104 4.75 9.56 2.34
N GLN A 105 4.91 9.09 3.56
CA GLN A 105 5.04 9.94 4.76
C GLN A 105 6.27 10.86 4.72
N ASP A 106 7.35 10.41 4.09
CA ASP A 106 8.62 11.14 4.08
C ASP A 106 8.56 12.44 3.25
N SER A 107 7.51 12.63 2.44
CA SER A 107 7.35 13.78 1.55
C SER A 107 7.23 15.12 2.27
N ALA A 108 7.04 15.13 3.59
CA ALA A 108 6.91 16.33 4.41
C ALA A 108 8.04 16.49 5.45
N THR A 109 9.09 15.67 5.36
CA THR A 109 10.23 15.73 6.29
C THR A 109 11.12 16.94 6.02
N PRO A 110 11.91 17.42 7.01
CA PRO A 110 12.92 18.45 6.77
C PRO A 110 13.90 18.06 5.65
N ALA A 111 14.33 16.80 5.61
CA ALA A 111 15.19 16.29 4.54
C ALA A 111 14.53 16.43 3.16
N ALA A 112 13.27 16.04 3.03
CA ALA A 112 12.53 16.19 1.77
C ALA A 112 12.46 17.65 1.31
N ARG A 113 12.17 18.57 2.24
CA ARG A 113 12.10 20.01 1.96
C ARG A 113 13.46 20.56 1.53
N SER A 114 14.54 20.20 2.22
CA SER A 114 15.89 20.61 1.85
C SER A 114 16.30 20.06 0.48
N THR A 115 15.94 18.82 0.15
CA THR A 115 16.17 18.26 -1.20
C THR A 115 15.42 19.09 -2.26
N THR A 116 14.14 19.41 -2.04
CA THR A 116 13.38 20.29 -2.93
C THR A 116 14.05 21.66 -3.10
N GLU A 117 14.49 22.29 -2.02
CA GLU A 117 15.15 23.61 -2.06
C GLU A 117 16.46 23.56 -2.87
N ILE A 118 17.27 22.52 -2.67
CA ILE A 118 18.53 22.33 -3.42
C ILE A 118 18.25 22.15 -4.91
N LEU A 119 17.31 21.26 -5.27
CA LEU A 119 16.94 21.01 -6.67
C LEU A 119 16.42 22.28 -7.36
N ASN A 120 15.57 23.04 -6.66
CA ASN A 120 14.93 24.23 -7.23
C ASN A 120 15.82 25.49 -7.22
N SER A 121 16.93 25.48 -6.47
CA SER A 121 17.87 26.61 -6.40
C SER A 121 18.66 26.86 -7.70
N GLY A 122 18.75 25.86 -8.58
CA GLY A 122 19.62 25.88 -9.77
C GLY A 122 21.11 25.67 -9.48
N MET A 123 21.53 25.51 -8.22
CA MET A 123 22.96 25.40 -7.86
C MET A 123 23.67 24.17 -8.44
N LEU A 124 22.91 23.10 -8.73
CA LEU A 124 23.42 21.85 -9.29
C LEU A 124 23.52 21.88 -10.83
N GLY A 125 22.99 22.91 -11.48
CA GLY A 125 22.81 22.93 -12.93
C GLY A 125 21.85 21.83 -13.41
N ALA A 126 22.05 21.37 -14.65
CA ALA A 126 21.24 20.30 -15.22
C ALA A 126 21.57 18.94 -14.58
N ILE A 127 20.57 18.28 -13.99
CA ILE A 127 20.72 16.95 -13.41
C ILE A 127 20.82 15.91 -14.54
N ARG A 128 21.93 15.17 -14.57
CA ARG A 128 22.16 14.11 -15.56
C ARG A 128 21.73 12.73 -15.05
N GLU A 129 21.95 12.44 -13.77
CA GLU A 129 21.79 11.09 -13.23
C GLU A 129 21.41 11.14 -11.74
N LEU A 130 20.58 10.17 -11.32
CA LEU A 130 20.16 9.98 -9.93
C LEU A 130 20.48 8.55 -9.49
N HIS A 131 21.21 8.41 -8.39
CA HIS A 131 21.57 7.13 -7.80
C HIS A 131 20.81 6.98 -6.49
N ILE A 132 19.96 5.95 -6.41
CA ILE A 132 19.11 5.69 -5.25
C ILE A 132 19.31 4.24 -4.84
N TRP A 133 19.57 4.01 -3.56
CA TRP A 133 19.77 2.69 -2.97
C TRP A 133 19.00 2.56 -1.65
N THR A 134 18.75 1.31 -1.26
CA THR A 134 18.13 0.95 0.02
C THR A 134 18.73 -0.36 0.51
N ASP A 135 18.78 -0.53 1.83
CA ASP A 135 19.13 -1.76 2.53
C ASP A 135 17.93 -2.72 2.69
N HIS A 136 16.73 -2.32 2.25
CA HIS A 136 15.58 -3.21 2.14
C HIS A 136 15.81 -4.33 1.11
N PRO A 137 15.13 -5.49 1.25
CA PRO A 137 14.06 -5.80 2.20
C PRO A 137 14.58 -6.14 3.61
N ILE A 138 13.81 -5.74 4.62
CA ILE A 138 14.04 -6.14 6.04
C ILE A 138 13.21 -7.37 6.45
N TYR A 139 12.64 -8.07 5.47
CA TYR A 139 11.76 -9.22 5.64
C TYR A 139 12.23 -10.39 4.76
N PRO A 140 11.88 -11.65 5.10
CA PRO A 140 12.30 -12.81 4.32
C PRO A 140 11.83 -12.75 2.86
N CYS A 141 12.78 -12.82 1.92
CA CYS A 141 12.53 -12.77 0.47
C CYS A 141 13.11 -13.99 -0.24
N SER A 142 12.70 -14.19 -1.50
CA SER A 142 13.21 -15.28 -2.35
C SER A 142 12.99 -16.68 -1.76
N LEU A 143 11.97 -16.83 -0.92
CA LEU A 143 11.58 -18.11 -0.34
C LEU A 143 10.90 -18.99 -1.38
N GLN A 144 11.10 -20.30 -1.29
CA GLN A 144 10.25 -21.24 -2.01
C GLN A 144 8.82 -21.15 -1.45
N ARG A 145 7.85 -21.29 -2.36
CA ARG A 145 6.44 -21.32 -1.96
C ARG A 145 6.21 -22.54 -1.04
N PRO A 146 5.65 -22.34 0.17
CA PRO A 146 5.26 -23.44 1.02
C PRO A 146 4.29 -24.39 0.31
N MET A 147 4.52 -25.70 0.47
CA MET A 147 3.63 -26.74 -0.05
C MET A 147 2.63 -27.22 1.00
N GLU A 148 2.93 -26.97 2.27
CA GLU A 148 2.07 -27.34 3.39
C GLU A 148 0.90 -26.35 3.55
N LYS A 149 -0.24 -26.88 4.00
CA LYS A 149 -1.41 -26.10 4.37
C LYS A 149 -1.49 -26.07 5.89
N ILE A 150 -1.55 -24.87 6.46
CA ILE A 150 -1.87 -24.70 7.87
C ILE A 150 -3.24 -24.02 8.00
N THR A 151 -3.86 -24.14 9.17
CA THR A 151 -5.15 -23.50 9.45
C THR A 151 -4.92 -22.00 9.67
N PRO A 152 -5.74 -21.11 9.05
CA PRO A 152 -5.72 -19.69 9.35
C PRO A 152 -5.93 -19.41 10.86
N PRO A 153 -5.40 -18.30 11.41
CA PRO A 153 -5.72 -17.88 12.77
C PRO A 153 -7.22 -17.76 13.01
N ASP A 154 -7.63 -17.94 14.26
CA ASP A 154 -9.04 -17.85 14.64
C ASP A 154 -9.65 -16.50 14.23
N GLY A 155 -10.73 -16.60 13.46
CA GLY A 155 -11.40 -15.44 12.90
C GLY A 155 -10.71 -14.84 11.68
N MET A 156 -9.72 -15.47 11.05
CA MET A 156 -9.21 -15.03 9.76
C MET A 156 -10.05 -15.55 8.59
N ASP A 157 -10.57 -14.66 7.75
CA ASP A 157 -11.18 -15.05 6.46
C ASP A 157 -10.12 -15.08 5.36
N TRP A 158 -9.51 -16.25 5.15
CA TRP A 158 -8.43 -16.41 4.18
C TRP A 158 -8.90 -16.27 2.72
N ASP A 159 -10.09 -16.75 2.39
CA ASP A 159 -10.60 -16.67 1.02
C ASP A 159 -10.83 -15.20 0.64
N MET A 160 -11.36 -14.40 1.58
CA MET A 160 -11.48 -12.97 1.40
C MET A 160 -10.12 -12.26 1.40
N TRP A 161 -9.14 -12.74 2.17
CA TRP A 161 -7.78 -12.18 2.20
C TRP A 161 -7.02 -12.43 0.89
N ILE A 162 -7.15 -13.63 0.30
CA ILE A 162 -6.60 -13.93 -1.04
C ILE A 162 -7.22 -13.00 -2.08
N GLY A 163 -8.55 -12.83 -2.00
CA GLY A 163 -9.29 -11.91 -2.85
C GLY A 163 -9.01 -12.11 -4.34
N PRO A 164 -8.44 -11.11 -5.05
CA PRO A 164 -8.20 -11.18 -6.49
C PRO A 164 -7.00 -12.03 -6.90
N ALA A 165 -6.15 -12.45 -5.95
CA ALA A 165 -4.95 -13.22 -6.25
C ALA A 165 -5.28 -14.69 -6.59
N PRO A 166 -4.43 -15.39 -7.37
CA PRO A 166 -4.58 -16.82 -7.59
C PRO A 166 -4.62 -17.61 -6.28
N TYR A 167 -5.67 -18.41 -6.12
CA TYR A 167 -5.93 -19.16 -4.89
C TYR A 167 -4.73 -20.00 -4.47
N ARG A 168 -4.43 -19.98 -3.17
CA ARG A 168 -3.51 -20.92 -2.51
C ARG A 168 -3.93 -21.15 -1.07
N PRO A 169 -3.56 -22.27 -0.46
CA PRO A 169 -3.79 -22.50 0.96
C PRO A 169 -3.10 -21.46 1.83
N PHE A 170 -3.65 -21.22 3.02
CA PHE A 170 -3.03 -20.37 4.02
C PHE A 170 -1.68 -20.95 4.48
N HIS A 171 -0.73 -20.04 4.66
CA HIS A 171 0.55 -20.31 5.28
C HIS A 171 1.05 -19.06 6.03
N SER A 172 1.69 -19.27 7.19
CA SER A 172 2.24 -18.19 8.03
C SER A 172 3.38 -17.42 7.36
N ALA A 173 3.94 -17.96 6.28
CA ALA A 173 4.94 -17.29 5.45
C ALA A 173 4.36 -16.10 4.65
N TYR A 174 3.04 -16.02 4.49
CA TYR A 174 2.35 -14.92 3.81
C TYR A 174 1.81 -13.89 4.80
N HIS A 175 1.16 -14.36 5.87
CA HIS A 175 0.44 -13.53 6.84
C HIS A 175 0.68 -14.05 8.26
N PRO A 176 0.85 -13.18 9.27
CA PRO A 176 0.82 -11.72 9.17
C PRO A 176 2.11 -11.11 8.61
N GLU A 177 1.99 -9.93 7.99
CA GLU A 177 3.08 -8.99 7.67
C GLU A 177 4.18 -9.41 6.67
N ASN A 178 4.19 -10.64 6.14
CA ASN A 178 5.19 -11.08 5.15
C ASN A 178 4.63 -11.30 3.73
N TRP A 179 3.57 -10.58 3.35
CA TRP A 179 2.90 -10.75 2.06
C TRP A 179 3.61 -10.01 0.91
N ARG A 180 4.36 -8.94 1.23
CA ARG A 180 5.02 -8.06 0.26
C ARG A 180 6.01 -8.74 -0.72
N PRO A 181 6.84 -9.71 -0.31
CA PRO A 181 7.77 -10.39 -1.22
C PRO A 181 7.10 -11.41 -2.15
N TRP A 182 5.80 -11.70 -1.95
CA TRP A 182 5.08 -12.65 -2.79
C TRP A 182 4.45 -11.91 -3.96
N TRP A 183 4.86 -12.30 -5.18
CA TRP A 183 4.46 -11.65 -6.43
C TRP A 183 2.95 -11.42 -6.55
N ASP A 184 2.13 -12.35 -6.08
CA ASP A 184 0.67 -12.28 -6.20
C ASP A 184 0.00 -11.36 -5.17
N PHE A 185 0.72 -10.96 -4.11
CA PHE A 185 0.16 -10.18 -3.00
C PHE A 185 0.76 -8.78 -2.88
N GLY A 186 2.01 -8.62 -3.28
CA GLY A 186 2.77 -7.39 -3.16
C GLY A 186 3.73 -7.15 -4.31
N SER A 187 4.39 -6.00 -4.24
CA SER A 187 5.27 -5.45 -5.27
C SER A 187 6.77 -5.52 -4.93
N GLY A 188 7.12 -6.29 -3.88
CA GLY A 188 8.48 -6.41 -3.37
C GLY A 188 9.08 -5.08 -2.88
N THR A 189 10.39 -5.06 -2.68
CA THR A 189 11.12 -3.86 -2.21
C THR A 189 10.99 -2.66 -3.14
N VAL A 190 10.93 -2.90 -4.46
CA VAL A 190 10.84 -1.81 -5.44
C VAL A 190 9.52 -1.06 -5.27
N GLY A 191 8.37 -1.74 -5.25
CA GLY A 191 7.10 -1.05 -5.04
C GLY A 191 6.95 -0.48 -3.62
N ASP A 192 7.62 -1.07 -2.63
CA ASP A 192 7.66 -0.58 -1.25
C ASP A 192 8.43 0.75 -1.14
N MET A 193 9.69 0.74 -1.57
CA MET A 193 10.68 1.77 -1.26
C MET A 193 10.83 2.78 -2.38
N ALA A 194 10.60 2.40 -3.65
CA ALA A 194 10.75 3.36 -4.74
C ALA A 194 9.77 4.52 -4.59
N CYS A 195 8.53 4.27 -4.14
CA CYS A 195 7.58 5.34 -3.85
C CYS A 195 8.10 6.29 -2.75
N HIS A 196 8.85 5.80 -1.75
CA HIS A 196 9.47 6.64 -0.72
C HIS A 196 10.67 7.43 -1.26
N SER A 197 11.55 6.79 -2.03
CA SER A 197 12.82 7.41 -2.41
C SER A 197 12.73 8.25 -3.69
N PHE A 198 11.89 7.87 -4.65
CA PHE A 198 11.82 8.52 -5.96
C PHE A 198 10.83 9.68 -6.02
N HIS A 199 9.81 9.74 -5.15
CA HIS A 199 8.69 10.68 -5.33
C HIS A 199 9.11 12.16 -5.41
N ILE A 200 10.10 12.58 -4.60
CA ILE A 200 10.60 13.96 -4.59
C ILE A 200 11.25 14.27 -5.93
N PHE A 201 12.15 13.39 -6.39
CA PHE A 201 12.86 13.61 -7.64
C PHE A 201 11.91 13.60 -8.85
N PHE A 202 10.97 12.65 -8.89
CA PHE A 202 9.96 12.62 -9.95
C PHE A 202 9.14 13.92 -9.99
N LYS A 203 8.76 14.44 -8.83
CA LYS A 203 7.98 15.67 -8.75
C LYS A 203 8.80 16.91 -9.12
N GLU A 204 9.93 17.12 -8.45
CA GLU A 204 10.68 18.37 -8.56
C GLU A 204 11.47 18.46 -9.88
N LEU A 205 11.92 17.33 -10.44
CA LEU A 205 12.54 17.28 -11.78
C LEU A 205 11.54 17.06 -12.91
N GLN A 206 10.23 17.00 -12.60
CA GLN A 206 9.16 16.79 -13.58
C GLN A 206 9.38 15.54 -14.45
N LEU A 207 9.82 14.44 -13.83
CA LEU A 207 10.08 13.19 -14.55
C LEU A 207 8.77 12.50 -14.93
N GLU A 208 8.76 11.89 -16.10
CA GLU A 208 7.65 11.07 -16.60
C GLU A 208 7.99 9.57 -16.54
N ALA A 209 7.14 8.74 -17.16
CA ALA A 209 7.40 7.32 -17.26
C ALA A 209 8.73 7.05 -18.01
N PRO A 210 9.53 6.08 -17.55
CA PRO A 210 10.80 5.77 -18.21
C PRO A 210 10.59 5.19 -19.61
N GLU A 211 11.46 5.54 -20.54
CA GLU A 211 11.49 4.95 -21.90
C GLU A 211 12.05 3.52 -21.89
N THR A 212 12.95 3.21 -20.96
CA THR A 212 13.59 1.89 -20.85
C THR A 212 13.86 1.57 -19.39
N ILE A 213 13.72 0.30 -19.03
CA ILE A 213 14.01 -0.25 -17.70
C ILE A 213 14.95 -1.43 -17.89
N TYR A 214 16.02 -1.47 -17.10
CA TYR A 214 16.94 -2.60 -17.00
C TYR A 214 17.01 -3.09 -15.56
N GLY A 215 16.98 -4.40 -15.37
CA GLY A 215 17.09 -5.05 -14.06
C GLY A 215 18.16 -6.12 -14.07
N SER A 216 18.93 -6.18 -12.99
CA SER A 216 19.85 -7.28 -12.72
C SER A 216 19.73 -7.69 -11.26
N SER A 217 19.95 -8.97 -10.98
CA SER A 217 19.95 -9.51 -9.62
C SER A 217 21.19 -10.37 -9.42
N SER A 218 21.69 -10.40 -8.19
CA SER A 218 22.71 -11.36 -7.78
C SER A 218 22.03 -12.57 -7.12
N THR A 219 22.47 -13.78 -7.46
CA THR A 219 22.10 -14.99 -6.72
C THR A 219 22.92 -15.06 -5.45
N ALA A 220 22.63 -14.20 -4.47
CA ALA A 220 23.21 -14.33 -3.14
C ALA A 220 22.48 -15.46 -2.37
N MET A 221 22.65 -16.71 -2.81
CA MET A 221 22.54 -17.85 -1.91
C MET A 221 23.82 -17.89 -1.08
N ARG A 222 23.93 -17.04 -0.07
CA ARG A 222 24.88 -17.31 1.01
C ARG A 222 24.14 -18.08 2.08
N ALA A 223 24.30 -19.40 2.02
CA ALA A 223 24.32 -20.20 3.22
C ALA A 223 25.33 -19.55 4.19
N LEU A 224 24.83 -18.98 5.27
CA LEU A 224 25.57 -18.80 6.50
C LEU A 224 25.07 -19.87 7.47
#